data_AF-A0A6P4ZM05-F1
#
_entry.id   AF-A0A6P4ZM05-F1
#
_cell.length_a   1.000
_cell.length_b   1.000
_cell.length_c   1.000
_cell.angle_alpha   90.00
_cell.angle_beta   90.00
_cell.angle_gamma   90.00
#
_symmetry.space_group_name_H-M   'P 1'
#
loop_
_entity.id
_entity.type
_entity.pdbx_description
1 polymer ?
#
loop_
_entity_poly.entity_id
_entity_poly.type
_entity_poly.pdbx_seq_one_letter_code
_entity_poly.pdbx_strand_id
1 'polypeptide(L)'
;MADDEQQKADFYRLVEEQISSLEQKRIASYYITQERYDKVLQALQLDKGVKCQDGSYFKFWATKNFKFHEIGSKILYCKKSSCPVVPKEVFDTIKRCHSRVGHSRRDKTWVEIKNNYSWIRHGFVELYLRTCPGCSTRVPLKKPAAGRPIISLGFMTRMQMDLIDI
;
A
#
# COMPACT_ATOMS: atom_id res chain seq x y z
N MET A 1 -4.37 -10.35 -18.86
CA MET A 1 -3.35 -11.08 -18.07
C MET A 1 -1.98 -10.41 -18.18
N ALA A 2 -1.51 -10.04 -19.37
CA ALA A 2 -0.24 -9.31 -19.54
C ALA A 2 -0.15 -7.98 -18.76
N ASP A 3 -1.24 -7.21 -18.72
CA ASP A 3 -1.30 -5.89 -18.04
C ASP A 3 -1.14 -6.01 -16.51
N ASP A 4 -1.68 -7.06 -15.91
CA ASP A 4 -1.60 -7.30 -14.47
C ASP A 4 -0.19 -7.68 -14.01
N GLU A 5 0.51 -8.48 -14.82
CA GLU A 5 1.87 -8.93 -14.53
C GLU A 5 2.88 -7.79 -14.69
N GLN A 6 2.68 -6.94 -15.71
CA GLN A 6 3.42 -5.70 -15.86
C GLN A 6 3.18 -4.75 -14.68
N GLN A 7 1.92 -4.56 -14.27
CA GLN A 7 1.60 -3.72 -13.11
C GLN A 7 2.27 -4.26 -11.83
N LYS A 8 2.28 -5.58 -11.66
CA LYS A 8 2.94 -6.24 -10.52
C LYS A 8 4.43 -5.98 -10.52
N ALA A 9 5.10 -6.14 -11.66
CA ALA A 9 6.53 -5.85 -11.81
C ALA A 9 6.85 -4.39 -11.50
N ASP A 10 6.08 -3.45 -12.05
CA ASP A 10 6.25 -2.02 -11.78
C ASP A 10 6.03 -1.65 -10.31
N PHE A 11 5.04 -2.28 -9.66
CA PHE A 11 4.80 -2.09 -8.23
C PHE A 11 6.02 -2.51 -7.39
N TYR A 12 6.56 -3.71 -7.62
CA TYR A 12 7.71 -4.20 -6.85
C TYR A 12 8.97 -3.37 -7.13
N ARG A 13 9.19 -2.91 -8.37
CA ARG A 13 10.26 -1.97 -8.68
C ARG A 13 10.17 -0.67 -7.88
N LEU A 14 8.98 -0.05 -7.81
CA LEU A 14 8.75 1.15 -7.00
C LEU A 14 8.95 0.90 -5.50
N VAL A 15 8.60 -0.30 -5.02
CA VAL A 15 8.84 -0.71 -3.65
C VAL A 15 10.33 -0.82 -3.36
N GLU A 16 11.11 -1.44 -4.24
CA GLU A 16 12.56 -1.57 -4.12
C GLU A 16 13.28 -0.21 -4.14
N GLU A 17 12.86 0.70 -5.03
CA GLU A 17 13.33 2.08 -5.07
C GLU A 17 13.06 2.80 -3.73
N GLN A 18 11.85 2.66 -3.19
CA GLN A 18 11.49 3.21 -1.87
C GLN A 18 12.33 2.61 -0.75
N ILE A 19 12.58 1.29 -0.77
CA ILE A 19 13.39 0.61 0.25
C ILE A 19 14.84 1.09 0.18
N SER A 20 15.39 1.25 -1.02
CA SER A 20 16.77 1.70 -1.25
C SER A 20 17.02 3.13 -0.76
N SER A 21 15.98 3.97 -0.78
CA SER A 21 16.03 5.34 -0.25
C SER A 21 15.95 5.41 1.29
N LEU A 22 15.66 4.31 1.99
CA LEU A 22 15.49 4.31 3.45
C LEU A 22 16.80 3.98 4.17
N GLU A 23 16.97 4.54 5.36
CA GLU A 23 18.07 4.16 6.26
C GLU A 23 18.02 2.67 6.62
N GLN A 24 19.19 2.03 6.78
CA GLN A 24 19.33 0.58 7.04
C GLN A 24 18.44 0.03 8.17
N LYS A 25 18.24 0.81 9.24
CA LYS A 25 17.37 0.42 10.37
C LYS A 25 15.87 0.39 10.01
N ARG A 26 15.45 1.22 9.05
CA ARG A 26 14.08 1.29 8.56
C ARG A 26 13.77 0.20 7.56
N ILE A 27 14.78 -0.28 6.80
CA ILE A 27 14.65 -1.38 5.83
C ILE A 27 14.19 -2.68 6.52
N ALA A 28 14.88 -3.09 7.60
CA ALA A 28 14.58 -4.34 8.31
C ALA A 28 13.15 -4.36 8.92
N SER A 29 12.53 -3.21 9.13
CA SER A 29 11.19 -3.04 9.71
C SER A 29 10.14 -2.60 8.67
N TYR A 30 10.53 -2.46 7.40
CA TYR A 30 9.66 -1.85 6.39
C TYR A 30 8.47 -2.75 6.03
N TYR A 31 8.75 -4.03 5.77
CA TYR A 31 7.75 -5.08 5.53
C TYR A 31 8.27 -6.44 6.04
N ILE A 32 7.36 -7.40 6.23
CA ILE A 32 7.74 -8.74 6.66
C ILE A 32 8.16 -9.56 5.44
N THR A 33 9.45 -9.90 5.36
CA THR A 33 9.95 -10.83 4.34
C THR A 33 9.44 -12.25 4.63
N GLN A 34 9.44 -13.10 3.60
CA GLN A 34 9.08 -14.52 3.76
C GLN A 34 9.96 -15.19 4.82
N GLU A 35 11.27 -14.95 4.78
CA GLU A 35 12.21 -15.49 5.78
C GLU A 35 11.85 -15.06 7.20
N ARG A 36 11.48 -13.79 7.41
CA ARG A 36 11.08 -13.29 8.73
C ARG A 36 9.76 -13.92 9.18
N TYR A 37 8.83 -14.14 8.26
CA TYR A 37 7.58 -14.84 8.54
C TYR A 37 7.85 -16.28 8.98
N ASP A 38 8.72 -17.00 8.29
CA ASP A 38 9.09 -18.38 8.62
C ASP A 38 9.82 -18.48 9.97
N LYS A 39 10.72 -17.52 10.27
CA LYS A 39 11.35 -17.41 11.60
C LYS A 39 10.34 -17.19 12.73
N VAL A 40 9.32 -16.36 12.49
CA VAL A 40 8.24 -16.15 13.48
C VAL A 40 7.44 -17.44 13.67
N LEU A 41 7.13 -18.18 12.60
CA LEU A 41 6.47 -19.48 12.70
C LEU A 41 7.28 -20.48 13.52
N GLN A 42 8.58 -20.60 13.23
CA GLN A 42 9.48 -21.46 13.98
C GLN A 42 9.54 -21.05 15.46
N ALA A 43 9.68 -19.75 15.75
CA ALA A 43 9.75 -19.24 17.12
C ALA A 43 8.47 -19.52 17.94
N LEU A 44 7.30 -19.54 17.29
CA LEU A 44 6.01 -19.86 17.93
C LEU A 44 5.80 -21.37 18.11
N GLN A 45 6.44 -22.22 17.30
CA GLN A 45 6.38 -23.67 17.42
C GLN A 45 7.33 -24.23 18.49
N LEU A 46 8.37 -23.48 18.86
CA LEU A 46 9.32 -23.91 19.89
C LEU A 46 8.65 -24.01 21.26
N ASP A 47 8.81 -25.17 21.91
CA ASP A 47 8.38 -25.40 23.29
C ASP A 47 8.96 -24.40 24.30
N LYS A 48 8.31 -24.30 25.46
CA LYS A 48 8.77 -23.45 26.57
C LYS A 48 10.13 -23.96 27.06
N GLY A 49 11.13 -23.08 27.08
CA GLY A 49 12.50 -23.41 27.53
C GLY A 49 13.51 -23.68 26.40
N VAL A 50 13.06 -23.96 25.18
CA VAL A 50 13.99 -24.14 24.03
C VAL A 50 14.50 -22.78 23.55
N LYS A 51 15.83 -22.66 23.39
CA LYS A 51 16.51 -21.47 22.86
C LYS A 51 16.16 -21.30 21.38
N CYS A 52 15.70 -20.10 21.01
CA CYS A 52 15.50 -19.71 19.62
C CYS A 52 16.84 -19.27 19.01
N GLN A 53 17.10 -19.63 17.74
CA GLN A 53 18.32 -19.23 17.02
C GLN A 53 18.46 -17.71 16.92
N ASP A 54 17.36 -17.00 16.68
CA ASP A 54 17.33 -15.52 16.61
C ASP A 54 17.30 -14.84 18.01
N GLY A 55 17.45 -15.61 19.09
CA GLY A 55 17.55 -15.11 20.46
C GLY A 55 16.23 -15.05 21.24
N SER A 56 16.34 -14.83 22.55
CA SER A 56 15.20 -14.81 23.48
C SER A 56 14.28 -13.59 23.26
N TYR A 57 14.85 -12.43 22.93
CA TYR A 57 14.10 -11.21 22.63
C TYR A 57 13.17 -11.39 21.44
N PHE A 58 13.66 -12.03 20.36
CA PHE A 58 12.85 -12.30 19.17
C PHE A 58 11.69 -13.24 19.47
N LYS A 59 11.92 -14.33 20.21
CA LYS A 59 10.86 -15.26 20.65
C LYS A 59 9.80 -14.56 21.50
N PHE A 60 10.23 -13.71 22.45
CA PHE A 60 9.31 -12.92 23.26
C PHE A 60 8.48 -11.96 22.40
N TRP A 61 9.12 -11.22 21.49
CA TRP A 61 8.44 -10.33 20.56
C TRP A 61 7.43 -11.08 19.67
N ALA A 62 7.82 -12.22 19.11
CA ALA A 62 6.98 -13.05 18.26
C ALA A 62 5.73 -13.54 19.01
N THR A 63 5.93 -14.08 20.22
CA THR A 63 4.85 -14.60 21.08
C THR A 63 3.91 -13.48 21.54
N LYS A 64 4.43 -12.27 21.76
CA LYS A 64 3.63 -11.11 22.17
C LYS A 64 2.77 -10.55 21.03
N ASN A 65 3.28 -10.52 19.81
CA ASN A 65 2.63 -9.85 18.68
C ASN A 65 1.79 -10.79 17.80
N PHE A 66 2.12 -12.08 17.75
CA PHE A 66 1.50 -13.01 16.80
C PHE A 66 0.85 -14.21 17.49
N LYS A 67 -0.13 -14.79 16.80
CA LYS A 67 -0.76 -16.08 17.09
C LYS A 67 -0.82 -16.85 15.77
N PHE A 68 -0.54 -18.14 15.76
CA PHE A 68 -0.77 -18.95 14.57
C PHE A 68 -2.14 -19.62 14.66
N HIS A 69 -2.77 -19.84 13.50
CA HIS A 69 -3.96 -20.64 13.35
C HIS A 69 -3.72 -21.66 12.25
N GLU A 70 -4.13 -22.90 12.49
CA GLU A 70 -3.96 -24.00 11.55
C GLU A 70 -5.33 -24.33 10.95
N ILE A 71 -5.71 -23.56 9.92
CA ILE A 71 -6.89 -23.84 9.10
C ILE A 71 -6.37 -24.40 7.78
N GLY A 72 -6.03 -25.69 7.77
CA GLY A 72 -5.39 -26.38 6.64
C GLY A 72 -3.91 -26.02 6.44
N SER A 73 -3.61 -24.72 6.31
CA SER A 73 -2.25 -24.16 6.26
C SER A 73 -1.97 -23.31 7.50
N LYS A 74 -0.70 -23.24 7.89
CA LYS A 74 -0.26 -22.45 9.05
C LYS A 74 -0.24 -20.95 8.71
N ILE A 75 -1.27 -20.23 9.15
CA ILE A 75 -1.42 -18.79 8.92
C ILE A 75 -1.09 -18.02 10.20
N LEU A 76 -0.21 -17.02 10.09
CA LEU A 76 0.07 -16.08 11.18
C LEU A 76 -1.00 -15.00 11.24
N TYR A 77 -1.48 -14.73 12.45
CA TYR A 77 -2.37 -13.63 12.76
C TYR A 77 -1.69 -12.67 13.73
N CYS A 78 -1.96 -11.38 13.56
CA CYS A 78 -1.55 -10.36 14.53
C CYS A 78 -2.51 -10.40 15.73
N LYS A 79 -1.98 -10.41 16.96
CA LYS A 79 -2.82 -10.37 18.18
C LYS A 79 -3.56 -9.06 18.34
N LYS A 80 -2.97 -7.94 17.91
CA LYS A 80 -3.56 -6.60 18.08
C LYS A 80 -4.75 -6.34 17.15
N SER A 81 -4.65 -6.74 15.88
CA SER A 81 -5.71 -6.53 14.88
C SER A 81 -6.57 -7.77 14.63
N SER A 82 -6.18 -8.93 15.17
CA SER A 82 -6.79 -10.24 14.85
C SER A 82 -6.91 -10.55 13.35
N CYS A 83 -6.09 -9.90 12.53
CA CYS A 83 -6.06 -10.08 11.08
C CYS A 83 -4.86 -10.93 10.64
N PRO A 84 -4.97 -11.65 9.52
CA PRO A 84 -3.87 -12.41 8.93
C PRO A 84 -2.71 -11.51 8.50
N VAL A 85 -1.48 -12.01 8.64
CA VAL A 85 -0.23 -11.38 8.22
C VAL A 85 0.08 -11.81 6.79
N VAL A 86 0.39 -10.86 5.91
CA VAL A 86 0.66 -11.13 4.49
C VAL A 86 2.16 -11.00 4.20
N PRO A 87 2.90 -12.09 3.94
CA PRO A 87 4.34 -12.04 3.68
C PRO A 87 4.73 -11.82 2.22
N LYS A 88 4.13 -12.54 1.27
CA LYS A 88 4.59 -12.58 -0.14
C LYS A 88 3.63 -11.87 -1.10
N GLU A 89 2.33 -12.02 -0.88
CA GLU A 89 1.27 -11.61 -1.81
C GLU A 89 0.72 -10.21 -1.48
N VAL A 90 1.60 -9.25 -1.20
CA VAL A 90 1.19 -7.88 -0.85
C VAL A 90 0.44 -7.23 -2.03
N PHE A 91 0.96 -7.37 -3.25
CA PHE A 91 0.31 -6.85 -4.45
C PHE A 91 -1.10 -7.42 -4.64
N ASP A 92 -1.21 -8.75 -4.62
CA ASP A 92 -2.48 -9.45 -4.87
C ASP A 92 -3.52 -9.14 -3.76
N THR A 93 -3.04 -8.94 -2.53
CA THR A 93 -3.90 -8.51 -1.41
C THR A 93 -4.42 -7.10 -1.61
N ILE A 94 -3.56 -6.14 -1.96
CA ILE A 94 -3.97 -4.76 -2.22
C ILE A 94 -4.91 -4.71 -3.43
N LYS A 95 -4.60 -5.45 -4.51
CA LYS A 95 -5.46 -5.58 -5.69
C LYS A 95 -6.86 -6.06 -5.32
N ARG A 96 -6.98 -7.15 -4.56
CA ARG A 96 -8.28 -7.66 -4.09
C ARG A 96 -9.04 -6.62 -3.28
N CYS A 97 -8.39 -5.96 -2.32
CA CYS A 97 -9.03 -4.91 -1.51
C CYS A 97 -9.47 -3.73 -2.37
N HIS A 98 -8.63 -3.29 -3.30
CA HIS A 98 -8.88 -2.16 -4.19
C HIS A 98 -10.05 -2.43 -5.15
N SER A 99 -10.13 -3.65 -5.70
CA SER A 99 -11.27 -4.08 -6.50
C SER A 99 -12.57 -4.15 -5.68
N ARG A 100 -12.53 -4.64 -4.42
CA ARG A 100 -13.71 -4.68 -3.53
C ARG A 100 -14.30 -3.29 -3.24
N VAL A 101 -13.45 -2.27 -3.09
CA VAL A 101 -13.89 -0.89 -2.87
C VAL A 101 -14.20 -0.14 -4.17
N GLY A 102 -14.19 -0.81 -5.33
CA GLY A 102 -14.58 -0.24 -6.62
C GLY A 102 -13.63 0.86 -7.13
N HIS A 103 -12.31 0.63 -7.09
CA HIS A 103 -11.30 1.60 -7.52
C HIS A 103 -11.37 2.95 -6.76
N SER A 104 -11.71 2.87 -5.46
CA SER A 104 -11.75 4.03 -4.59
C SER A 104 -10.36 4.63 -4.29
N ARG A 105 -10.35 5.85 -3.76
CA ARG A 105 -9.13 6.55 -3.32
C ARG A 105 -8.36 5.77 -2.24
N ARG A 106 -7.12 6.22 -2.00
CA ARG A 106 -6.16 5.66 -1.03
C ARG A 106 -6.77 5.34 0.32
N ASP A 107 -7.44 6.30 0.95
CA ASP A 107 -7.91 6.16 2.32
C ASP A 107 -8.98 5.07 2.46
N LYS A 108 -9.89 4.97 1.49
CA LYS A 108 -10.91 3.91 1.46
C LYS A 108 -10.27 2.53 1.27
N THR A 109 -9.32 2.42 0.33
CA THR A 109 -8.58 1.16 0.11
C THR A 109 -7.78 0.77 1.35
N TRP A 110 -7.19 1.74 2.05
CA TRP A 110 -6.46 1.50 3.28
C TRP A 110 -7.34 1.03 4.45
N VAL A 111 -8.52 1.61 4.63
CA VAL A 111 -9.49 1.16 5.63
C VAL A 111 -9.86 -0.31 5.39
N GLU A 112 -10.13 -0.67 4.14
CA GLU A 112 -10.42 -2.05 3.77
C GLU A 112 -9.25 -2.99 4.09
N ILE A 113 -8.02 -2.61 3.74
CA ILE A 113 -6.83 -3.41 4.06
C ILE A 113 -6.65 -3.56 5.56
N LYS A 114 -6.78 -2.48 6.33
CA LYS A 114 -6.61 -2.47 7.79
C LYS A 114 -7.63 -3.36 8.52
N ASN A 115 -8.83 -3.49 7.96
CA ASN A 115 -9.89 -4.33 8.53
C ASN A 115 -9.72 -5.81 8.23
N ASN A 116 -9.06 -6.17 7.12
CA ASN A 116 -8.93 -7.56 6.66
C ASN A 116 -7.52 -8.15 6.85
N TYR A 117 -6.47 -7.32 6.90
CA TYR A 117 -5.07 -7.75 6.87
C TYR A 117 -4.20 -6.94 7.84
N SER A 118 -3.09 -7.53 8.26
CA SER A 118 -2.10 -6.89 9.12
C SER A 118 -0.73 -6.83 8.45
N TRP A 119 0.13 -5.95 8.96
CA TRP A 119 1.55 -5.83 8.54
C TRP A 119 1.79 -5.31 7.12
N ILE A 120 0.77 -4.71 6.49
CA ILE A 120 0.90 -3.93 5.26
C ILE A 120 1.01 -2.45 5.65
N ARG A 121 2.02 -1.74 5.12
CA ARG A 121 2.18 -0.29 5.32
C ARG A 121 1.25 0.51 4.41
N HIS A 122 0.80 1.67 4.89
CA HIS A 122 0.00 2.62 4.11
C HIS A 122 0.69 3.03 2.79
N GLY A 123 2.01 3.18 2.79
CA GLY A 123 2.80 3.56 1.61
C GLY A 123 2.65 2.58 0.43
N PHE A 124 2.43 1.28 0.69
CA PHE A 124 2.20 0.32 -0.39
C PHE A 124 0.92 0.62 -1.18
N VAL A 125 -0.13 1.13 -0.52
CA VAL A 125 -1.38 1.51 -1.19
C VAL A 125 -1.15 2.68 -2.14
N GLU A 126 -0.33 3.64 -1.74
CA GLU A 126 0.05 4.77 -2.59
C GLU A 126 0.81 4.32 -3.84
N LEU A 127 1.80 3.44 -3.68
CA LEU A 127 2.56 2.90 -4.81
C LEU A 127 1.65 2.11 -5.76
N TYR A 128 0.76 1.29 -5.21
CA TYR A 128 -0.19 0.51 -6.01
C TYR A 128 -1.14 1.40 -6.82
N LEU A 129 -1.67 2.48 -6.23
CA LEU A 129 -2.57 3.39 -6.93
C LEU A 129 -1.90 4.14 -8.09
N ARG A 130 -0.58 4.36 -8.01
CA ARG A 130 0.19 4.97 -9.12
C ARG A 130 0.32 4.04 -10.32
N THR A 131 0.30 2.72 -10.10
CA THR A 131 0.43 1.73 -11.17
C THR A 131 -0.93 1.24 -11.69
N CYS A 132 -2.02 1.48 -10.97
CA CYS A 132 -3.35 0.99 -11.37
C CYS A 132 -3.85 1.70 -12.64
N PRO A 133 -4.08 0.98 -13.76
CA PRO A 133 -4.46 1.58 -15.03
C PRO A 133 -5.80 2.33 -14.93
N GLY A 134 -6.80 1.73 -14.25
CA GLY A 134 -8.13 2.33 -14.08
C GLY A 134 -8.15 3.59 -13.21
N CYS A 135 -7.19 3.75 -12.30
CA CYS A 135 -7.06 4.95 -11.47
C CYS A 135 -6.22 6.04 -12.15
N SER A 136 -5.17 5.65 -12.87
CA SER A 136 -4.27 6.56 -13.58
C SER A 136 -4.96 7.35 -14.70
N THR A 137 -6.00 6.80 -15.34
CA THR A 137 -6.78 7.55 -16.34
C THR A 137 -7.77 8.55 -15.72
N ARG A 138 -8.11 8.39 -14.43
CA ARG A 138 -9.10 9.21 -13.71
C ARG A 138 -8.50 10.40 -12.96
N VAL A 139 -7.29 10.85 -13.36
CA VAL A 139 -6.67 12.02 -12.76
C VAL A 139 -7.59 13.22 -13.01
N PRO A 140 -8.14 13.86 -11.96
CA PRO A 140 -8.99 15.03 -12.16
C PRO A 140 -8.17 16.08 -12.89
N LEU A 141 -8.73 16.65 -13.96
CA LEU A 141 -8.14 17.78 -14.66
C LEU A 141 -7.75 18.82 -13.60
N LYS A 142 -6.46 19.17 -13.54
CA LYS A 142 -6.02 20.28 -12.68
C LYS A 142 -6.90 21.47 -13.07
N LYS A 143 -7.64 22.02 -12.10
CA LYS A 143 -8.37 23.26 -12.36
C LYS A 143 -7.34 24.26 -12.89
N PRO A 144 -7.51 24.79 -14.10
CA PRO A 144 -6.57 25.80 -14.58
C PRO A 144 -6.52 26.89 -13.52
N ALA A 145 -5.33 27.41 -13.24
CA ALA A 145 -5.21 28.59 -12.41
C ALA A 145 -6.17 29.63 -12.98
N ALA A 146 -7.03 30.22 -12.14
CA ALA A 146 -8.01 31.19 -12.59
C ALA A 146 -7.27 32.23 -13.45
N GLY A 147 -7.60 32.27 -14.74
CA GLY A 147 -6.96 33.18 -15.67
C GLY A 147 -7.12 34.60 -15.13
N ARG A 148 -6.03 35.37 -15.09
CA ARG A 148 -6.15 36.79 -14.74
C ARG A 148 -7.06 37.44 -15.79
N PRO A 149 -8.06 38.23 -15.39
CA PRO A 149 -8.88 38.93 -16.36
C PRO A 149 -7.99 39.86 -17.19
N ILE A 150 -8.23 39.89 -18.50
CA ILE A 150 -7.56 40.85 -19.38
C ILE A 150 -8.21 42.22 -19.10
N ILE A 151 -7.57 43.02 -18.25
CA ILE A 151 -8.02 44.37 -17.91
C ILE A 151 -7.41 45.38 -18.88
N SER A 152 -8.24 46.30 -19.38
CA SER A 152 -7.81 47.41 -20.22
C SER A 152 -7.98 48.71 -19.43
N LEU A 153 -6.89 49.45 -19.21
CA LEU A 153 -6.87 50.63 -18.33
C LEU A 153 -7.30 51.93 -19.05
N GLY A 154 -7.38 51.93 -20.38
CA GLY A 154 -7.79 53.08 -21.18
C GLY A 154 -9.18 52.92 -21.80
N PHE A 155 -9.88 54.04 -22.00
CA PHE A 155 -11.15 54.05 -22.72
C PHE A 155 -10.97 53.53 -24.15
N MET A 156 -11.87 52.63 -24.60
CA MET A 156 -11.87 52.03 -25.94
C MET A 156 -10.59 51.25 -26.32
N THR A 157 -9.75 50.89 -25.34
CA THR A 157 -8.52 50.12 -25.58
C THR A 157 -8.73 48.61 -25.75
N ARG A 158 -9.94 48.11 -25.44
CA ARG A 158 -10.35 46.72 -25.65
C ARG A 158 -11.85 46.60 -25.92
N MET A 159 -12.19 45.78 -26.92
CA MET A 159 -13.57 45.38 -27.26
C MET A 159 -13.63 43.85 -27.34
N GLN A 160 -14.66 43.24 -26.77
CA GLN A 160 -14.95 41.80 -26.93
C GLN A 160 -16.26 41.68 -27.68
N MET A 161 -16.25 40.97 -28.81
CA MET A 161 -17.44 40.64 -29.60
C MET A 161 -17.51 39.13 -29.71
N ASP A 162 -18.61 38.54 -29.24
CA ASP A 162 -18.90 37.12 -29.43
C ASP A 162 -20.15 36.98 -30.30
N LEU A 163 -20.14 35.96 -31.16
CA LEU A 163 -21.31 35.59 -31.95
C LEU A 163 -22.28 34.82 -31.05
N ILE A 164 -23.56 35.16 -31.15
CA ILE A 164 -24.65 34.41 -30.54
C ILE A 164 -25.50 33.90 -31.69
N ASP A 165 -25.59 32.58 -31.82
CA ASP A 165 -26.53 31.96 -32.76
C ASP A 165 -27.95 32.15 -32.22
N ILE A 166 -28.86 32.62 -33.09
CA ILE A 166 -30.29 32.85 -32.78
C ILE A 166 -31.15 31.66 -33.20
#